data_AF-A0A935LRS8-F1
#
_entry.id   AF-A0A935LRS8-F1
#
_cell.length_a   1.000
_cell.length_b   1.000
_cell.length_c   1.000
_cell.angle_alpha   90.00
_cell.angle_beta   90.00
_cell.angle_gamma   90.00
#
_symmetry.space_group_name_H-M   'P 1'
#
loop_
_entity.id
_entity.type
_entity.pdbx_description
1 polymer ?
#
loop_
_entity_poly.entity_id
_entity_poly.type
_entity_poly.pdbx_seq_one_letter_code
_entity_poly.pdbx_strand_id
1 'polypeptide(L)' 'MEKKKSTAKKTSGFQDSFKRLEEILEKLENEVEDSSLEEIINYYQEGLKLLKECRDKLSEAELKIEKISTEESI' A
#
# COMPACT_ATOMS: atom_id res chain seq x y z
N MET A 1 17.27 29.20 8.74
CA MET A 1 17.23 27.74 8.96
C MET A 1 16.43 27.10 7.84
N GLU A 2 17.10 26.73 6.76
CA GLU A 2 16.50 25.95 5.67
C GLU A 2 16.48 24.47 6.08
N LYS A 3 15.31 23.84 6.16
CA LYS A 3 15.20 22.40 6.34
C LYS A 3 14.59 21.75 5.11
N LYS A 4 15.48 21.42 4.17
CA LYS A 4 15.31 20.38 3.15
C LYS A 4 14.94 19.05 3.84
N LYS A 5 13.82 18.43 3.46
CA LYS A 5 13.66 16.95 3.55
C LYS A 5 12.51 16.48 2.65
N SER A 6 12.79 16.45 1.35
CA SER A 6 11.83 16.06 0.30
C SER A 6 12.38 14.90 -0.52
N THR A 7 12.70 13.75 0.10
CA THR A 7 13.02 12.49 -0.62
C THR A 7 12.78 11.20 0.16
N ALA A 8 12.24 11.24 1.39
CA ALA A 8 12.01 10.03 2.21
C ALA A 8 10.53 9.60 2.35
N LYS A 9 9.62 10.16 1.52
CA LYS A 9 8.16 10.01 1.68
C LYS A 9 7.53 8.93 0.79
N LYS A 10 8.23 8.44 -0.25
CA LYS A 10 7.65 7.49 -1.22
C LYS A 10 7.73 6.03 -0.78
N THR A 11 8.79 5.63 -0.07
CA THR A 11 8.96 4.24 0.41
C THR A 11 8.12 3.93 1.63
N SER A 12 8.01 4.89 2.55
CA SER A 12 7.11 4.82 3.71
C SER A 12 5.68 4.54 3.26
N GLY A 13 5.16 5.30 2.29
CA GLY A 13 3.79 5.13 1.81
C GLY A 13 3.44 3.72 1.30
N PHE A 14 4.34 2.96 0.67
CA PHE A 14 4.03 1.58 0.27
C PHE A 14 3.98 0.65 1.49
N GLN A 15 5.04 0.66 2.30
CA GLN A 15 5.17 -0.21 3.46
C GLN A 15 4.07 0.06 4.49
N ASP A 16 3.72 1.33 4.70
CA ASP A 16 2.62 1.73 5.59
C ASP A 16 1.27 1.22 5.07
N SER A 17 0.98 1.39 3.76
CA SER A 17 -0.27 0.86 3.15
C SER A 17 -0.34 -0.67 3.22
N PHE A 18 0.79 -1.34 2.98
CA PHE A 18 0.86 -2.79 3.01
C PHE A 18 0.68 -3.34 4.43
N LYS A 19 1.35 -2.74 5.41
CA LYS A 19 1.22 -3.11 6.82
C LYS A 19 -0.22 -2.92 7.31
N ARG A 20 -0.86 -1.82 6.94
CA ARG A 20 -2.26 -1.57 7.29
C ARG A 20 -3.20 -2.60 6.66
N LEU A 21 -2.91 -3.04 5.43
CA LEU A 21 -3.67 -4.10 4.77
C LEU A 21 -3.55 -5.43 5.53
N GLU A 22 -2.34 -5.78 6.01
CA GLU A 22 -2.13 -6.97 6.84
C GLU A 22 -2.91 -6.89 8.16
N GLU A 23 -2.90 -5.74 8.83
CA GLU A 23 -3.69 -5.52 10.05
C GLU A 23 -5.21 -5.69 9.81
N ILE A 24 -5.71 -5.22 8.66
CA ILE A 24 -7.12 -5.40 8.28
C ILE A 24 -7.44 -6.88 8.03
N LEU A 25 -6.53 -7.63 7.40
CA LEU A 25 -6.72 -9.05 7.18
C LEU A 25 -6.74 -9.82 8.51
N GLU A 26 -5.84 -9.48 9.44
CA GLU A 26 -5.82 -10.07 10.78
C GLU A 26 -7.13 -9.78 11.53
N LYS A 27 -7.65 -8.56 11.43
CA LYS A 27 -8.95 -8.16 11.97
C LYS A 27 -10.12 -8.93 11.36
N LEU A 28 -10.13 -9.08 10.04
CA LEU A 28 -11.16 -9.83 9.32
C LEU A 28 -11.07 -11.34 9.52
N GLU A 29 -9.96 -11.87 10.03
CA GLU A 29 -9.83 -13.30 10.35
C GLU A 29 -10.14 -13.58 11.82
N ASN A 30 -9.69 -12.71 12.73
CA ASN A 30 -9.73 -12.97 14.17
C ASN A 30 -10.82 -12.19 14.91
N GLU A 31 -11.22 -11.01 14.44
CA GLU A 31 -12.15 -10.13 15.16
C GLU A 31 -13.58 -10.18 14.60
N VAL A 32 -13.92 -11.08 13.67
CA VAL A 32 -15.25 -11.13 13.02
C VAL A 32 -16.38 -11.46 13.99
N GLU A 33 -16.14 -12.32 14.98
CA GLU A 33 -17.15 -12.71 15.98
C GLU A 33 -17.45 -11.57 16.96
N ASP A 34 -16.47 -10.70 17.21
CA ASP A 34 -16.57 -9.55 18.12
C ASP A 34 -16.89 -8.23 17.39
N SER A 35 -16.80 -8.20 16.06
CA SER A 35 -17.04 -7.00 15.24
C SER A 35 -18.49 -6.89 14.77
N SER A 36 -18.98 -5.65 14.67
CA SER A 36 -20.27 -5.39 14.03
C SER A 36 -20.21 -5.55 12.50
N LEU A 37 -21.36 -5.81 11.87
CA LEU A 37 -21.47 -5.90 10.41
C LEU A 37 -20.97 -4.62 9.72
N GLU A 38 -21.23 -3.45 10.30
CA GLU A 38 -20.77 -2.16 9.77
C GLU A 38 -19.24 -2.03 9.82
N GLU A 39 -18.60 -2.52 10.90
CA GLU A 39 -17.14 -2.54 11.01
C GLU A 39 -16.51 -3.49 9.99
N ILE A 40 -17.08 -4.68 9.81
CA ILE A 40 -16.62 -5.64 8.80
C ILE A 40 -16.67 -5.01 7.40
N ILE A 41 -17.76 -4.30 7.08
CA ILE A 41 -17.90 -3.59 5.79
C ILE A 41 -16.84 -2.49 5.66
N ASN A 42 -16.58 -1.73 6.72
CA ASN A 42 -15.56 -0.68 6.70
C ASN A 42 -14.15 -1.26 6.50
N TYR A 43 -13.79 -2.31 7.23
CA TYR A 43 -12.51 -3.00 7.06
C TYR A 43 -12.34 -3.54 5.65
N TYR A 44 -13.39 -4.14 5.09
CA TYR A 44 -13.37 -4.62 3.71
C TYR A 44 -13.15 -3.49 2.70
N GLN A 45 -13.87 -2.36 2.83
CA GLN A 45 -13.70 -1.20 1.95
C GLN A 45 -12.31 -0.58 2.07
N GLU A 46 -11.78 -0.47 3.30
CA GLU A 46 -10.44 0.03 3.56
C GLU A 46 -9.39 -0.91 2.92
N GLY A 47 -9.54 -2.22 3.09
CA GLY A 47 -8.69 -3.23 2.48
C GLY A 47 -8.66 -3.15 0.95
N LEU A 48 -9.81 -2.96 0.30
CA LEU A 48 -9.89 -2.78 -1.16
C LEU A 48 -9.14 -1.53 -1.63
N LYS A 49 -9.24 -0.43 -0.88
CA LYS A 49 -8.54 0.82 -1.19
C LYS A 49 -7.02 0.62 -1.10
N LEU A 50 -6.55 0.04 0.00
CA LEU A 50 -5.13 -0.22 0.22
C LEU A 50 -4.55 -1.19 -0.80
N LEU A 51 -5.30 -2.25 -1.15
CA LEU A 51 -4.91 -3.20 -2.19
C LEU A 51 -4.70 -2.50 -3.54
N LYS A 52 -5.60 -1.57 -3.90
CA LYS A 52 -5.45 -0.76 -5.10
C LYS A 52 -4.20 0.11 -5.04
N GLU A 53 -4.00 0.84 -3.94
CA GLU A 53 -2.81 1.70 -3.77
C GLU A 53 -1.49 0.91 -3.84
N CYS A 54 -1.44 -0.29 -3.27
CA CYS A 54 -0.28 -1.17 -3.35
C CYS A 54 -0.02 -1.62 -4.79
N ARG A 55 -1.06 -2.03 -5.53
CA ARG A 55 -0.94 -2.42 -6.94
C ARG A 55 -0.47 -1.28 -7.82
N ASP A 56 -1.02 -0.08 -7.64
CA ASP A 56 -0.63 1.10 -8.41
C ASP A 56 0.86 1.42 -8.20
N LYS A 57 1.33 1.35 -6.95
CA LYS A 57 2.75 1.55 -6.61
C LYS A 57 3.67 0.48 -7.19
N LEU A 58 3.24 -0.78 -7.21
CA LEU A 58 4.00 -1.88 -7.84
C LEU A 58 4.09 -1.68 -9.34
N SER A 59 2.98 -1.37 -10.00
CA SER A 59 2.96 -1.09 -11.44
C SER A 59 3.85 0.10 -11.80
N GLU A 60 3.82 1.16 -10.99
CA GLU A 60 4.73 2.30 -11.12
C GLU A 60 6.21 1.94 -10.95
N ALA A 61 6.53 0.91 -10.16
CA ALA A 61 7.89 0.43 -9.97
C ALA A 61 8.32 -0.46 -11.15
N GLU A 62 7.45 -1.36 -11.60
CA GLU A 62 7.68 -2.20 -12.78
C GLU A 62 7.96 -1.36 -14.02
N LEU A 63 7.16 -0.31 -14.29
CA LEU A 63 7.39 0.60 -15.41
C LEU A 63 8.73 1.35 -15.31
N LYS A 64 9.20 1.66 -14.10
CA LYS A 64 10.51 2.30 -13.91
C LYS A 64 11.64 1.32 -14.21
N ILE A 65 11.50 0.07 -13.76
CA ILE A 65 12.47 -1.00 -14.03
C ILE A 65 12.54 -1.27 -15.53
N GLU A 66 11.40 -1.43 -16.19
CA GLU A 66 11.32 -1.66 -17.64
C GLU A 66 12.05 -0.57 -18.42
N LYS A 67 11.80 0.70 -18.10
CA LYS A 67 12.47 1.85 -18.75
C LYS A 67 13.99 1.78 -18.62
N ILE A 68 14.50 1.52 -17.41
CA ILE A 68 15.94 1.41 -17.15
C ILE A 68 16.53 0.25 -17.95
N SER A 69 15.86 -0.91 -17.98
CA SER A 69 16.32 -2.08 -18.74
C SER A 69 16.35 -1.85 -20.26
N THR A 70 15.39 -1.10 -20.80
CA THR A 70 15.43 -0.68 -22.22
C THR A 70 16.52 0.34 -22.52
N GLU A 71 16.87 1.21 -21.57
CA GLU A 71 17.88 2.26 -21.74
C GLU A 71 19.33 1.73 -21.56
N GLU A 72 19.53 0.67 -20.77
CA GLU A 72 20.82 -0.06 -20.68
C GLU A 72 21.06 -1.02 -21.86
N SER A 73 20.06 -1.27 -22.71
CA SER A 73 20.18 -2.14 -23.89
C SER A 73 20.54 -1.39 -25.19
N ILE A 74 20.97 -0.13 -25.10
CA ILE A 74 21.44 0.70 -26.23
C ILE A 74 22.92 1.03 -26.07
#